data_AF-T1AU14-F1
#
_entry.id   AF-T1AU14-F1
#
_cell.length_a   1.000
_cell.length_b   1.000
_cell.length_c   1.000
_cell.angle_alpha   90.00
_cell.angle_beta   90.00
_cell.angle_gamma   90.00
#
_symmetry.space_group_name_H-M   'P 1'
#
loop_
_entity.id
_entity.type
_entity.pdbx_description
1 polymer ?
#
loop_
_entity_poly.entity_id
_entity_poly.type
_entity_poly.pdbx_seq_one_letter_code
_entity_poly.pdbx_strand_id
1 'polypeptide(L)'
;MIVQQAYRYELDPTRHEEEYLRLHAGAARFAHNWAVERCRRAGRPISAIVLHREWNAWKRRNAPWWEEVSKCAPQEAFRNVQRSYTNHRAGRAREPRFHRRGVKDSFRLTGAIRVVSGRVQLPRIGEARTKESTHKFHGRILSATVRREVDRWFVSLAVERERTDPVPVVGPVVGVDLGLSSFAVLSDGTRLDSPKALALSLRRLQHRSRLHARKERDSKNRARSARSLARLHYRIRCRRRDFLHQATTELARTKSVVVVEDLAVANMARNHSLARAISDAGWSEFRRMLEYKADWYGSRVAGSSPETVNACGADVSPVLTDGRTAGSQESERISTLG
;
A
#
# COMPACT_ATOMS: atom_id res chain seq x y z
N MET A 1 -17.71 13.10 12.76
CA MET A 1 -16.50 12.45 13.34
C MET A 1 -15.17 13.09 12.85
N ILE A 2 -14.13 13.14 13.69
CA ILE A 2 -12.76 13.48 13.27
C ILE A 2 -12.10 12.24 12.64
N VAL A 3 -11.60 12.36 11.41
CA VAL A 3 -10.94 11.27 10.69
C VAL A 3 -9.52 11.64 10.26
N GLN A 4 -8.64 10.64 10.22
CA GLN A 4 -7.33 10.77 9.60
C GLN A 4 -7.39 10.26 8.15
N GLN A 5 -7.09 11.13 7.20
CA GLN A 5 -7.07 10.82 5.78
C GLN A 5 -5.72 11.20 5.17
N ALA A 6 -5.28 10.43 4.18
CA ALA A 6 -4.12 10.76 3.38
C ALA A 6 -4.54 11.35 2.02
N TYR A 7 -4.01 12.52 1.70
CA TYR A 7 -4.05 13.08 0.34
C TYR A 7 -2.70 12.82 -0.33
N ARG A 8 -2.71 12.31 -1.55
CA ARG A 8 -1.47 12.00 -2.28
C ARG A 8 -1.48 12.70 -3.64
N TYR A 9 -0.42 13.44 -3.92
CA TYR A 9 -0.22 14.19 -5.16
C TYR A 9 1.11 13.81 -5.80
N GLU A 10 1.15 13.71 -7.13
CA GLU A 10 2.39 13.72 -7.90
C GLU A 10 2.92 15.16 -7.94
N LEU A 11 4.17 15.35 -7.57
CA LEU A 11 4.84 16.64 -7.65
C LEU A 11 5.38 16.86 -9.07
N ASP A 12 5.40 18.12 -9.48
CA ASP A 12 6.07 18.63 -10.67
C ASP A 12 7.16 19.63 -10.26
N PRO A 13 8.22 19.15 -9.59
CA PRO A 13 9.23 20.04 -9.01
C PRO A 13 10.10 20.66 -10.11
N THR A 14 10.51 21.91 -9.89
CA THR A 14 11.62 22.52 -10.65
C THR A 14 12.91 21.74 -10.41
N ARG A 15 13.94 21.97 -11.23
CA ARG A 15 15.26 21.33 -11.05
C ARG A 15 15.82 21.60 -9.65
N HIS A 16 15.71 22.84 -9.18
CA HIS A 16 16.16 23.26 -7.85
C HIS A 16 15.40 22.53 -6.74
N GLU A 17 14.07 22.51 -6.79
CA GLU A 17 13.25 21.76 -5.83
C GLU A 17 13.61 20.27 -5.84
N GLU A 18 13.82 19.68 -7.02
CA GLU A 18 14.17 18.27 -7.13
C GLU A 18 15.55 17.94 -6.51
N GLU A 19 16.51 18.87 -6.60
CA GLU A 19 17.79 18.77 -5.90
C GLU A 19 17.58 18.75 -4.38
N TYR A 20 16.74 19.64 -3.82
CA TYR A 20 16.38 19.60 -2.40
C TYR A 20 15.62 18.33 -2.00
N LEU A 21 14.71 17.82 -2.83
CA LEU A 21 14.02 16.55 -2.58
C LEU A 21 15.02 15.39 -2.46
N ARG A 22 16.01 15.34 -3.36
CA ARG A 22 17.08 14.34 -3.31
C ARG A 22 17.97 14.52 -2.10
N LEU A 23 18.29 15.75 -1.71
CA LEU A 23 19.09 16.07 -0.53
C LEU A 23 18.39 15.59 0.74
N HIS A 24 17.11 15.90 0.91
CA HIS A 24 16.31 15.46 2.06
C HIS A 24 16.18 13.93 2.13
N ALA A 25 15.91 13.26 1.00
CA ALA A 25 15.89 11.80 0.96
C ALA A 25 17.28 11.19 1.25
N GLY A 26 18.35 11.86 0.81
CA GLY A 26 19.74 11.51 1.11
C GLY A 26 20.05 11.59 2.60
N ALA A 27 19.68 12.70 3.25
CA ALA A 27 19.84 12.92 4.67
C ALA A 27 19.07 11.90 5.51
N ALA A 28 17.80 11.64 5.17
CA ALA A 28 16.98 10.63 5.85
C ALA A 28 17.60 9.22 5.72
N ARG A 29 18.10 8.87 4.52
CA ARG A 29 18.81 7.61 4.30
C ARG A 29 20.09 7.52 5.13
N PHE A 30 20.89 8.58 5.17
CA PHE A 30 22.13 8.62 5.93
C PHE A 30 21.85 8.42 7.42
N ALA A 31 20.91 9.19 7.98
CA ALA A 31 20.49 9.07 9.37
C ALA A 31 19.96 7.66 9.71
N HIS A 32 19.14 7.07 8.83
CA HIS A 32 18.69 5.68 8.98
C HIS A 32 19.87 4.71 9.07
N ASN A 33 20.80 4.77 8.12
CA ASN A 33 21.94 3.86 8.09
C ASN A 33 22.85 4.06 9.30
N TRP A 34 23.10 5.31 9.70
CA TRP A 34 23.84 5.67 10.89
C TRP A 34 23.20 5.07 12.16
N ALA A 35 21.87 5.16 12.30
CA ALA A 35 21.16 4.58 13.44
C ALA A 35 21.15 3.05 13.44
N VAL A 36 20.98 2.42 12.28
CA VAL A 36 21.07 0.95 12.16
C VAL A 36 22.47 0.47 12.55
N GLU A 37 23.52 1.16 12.12
CA GLU A 37 24.90 0.83 12.50
C GLU A 37 25.12 0.94 14.01
N ARG A 38 24.59 1.99 14.66
CA ARG A 38 24.65 2.13 16.12
C ARG A 38 23.94 1.01 16.86
N CYS A 39 22.74 0.63 16.42
CA CYS A 39 22.00 -0.49 17.02
C CYS A 39 22.75 -1.82 16.85
N ARG A 40 23.36 -2.04 15.68
CA ARG A 40 24.17 -3.23 15.42
C ARG A 40 25.40 -3.31 16.31
N ARG A 41 26.17 -2.22 16.42
CA ARG A 41 27.34 -2.15 17.32
C ARG A 41 26.97 -2.35 18.79
N ALA A 42 25.83 -1.82 19.21
CA ALA A 42 25.34 -2.00 20.57
C ALA A 42 24.73 -3.39 20.83
N GLY A 43 24.52 -4.22 19.80
CA GLY A 43 23.83 -5.50 19.92
C GLY A 43 22.35 -5.39 20.30
N ARG A 44 21.78 -4.17 20.32
CA ARG A 44 20.40 -3.91 20.75
C ARG A 44 19.79 -2.69 20.08
N PRO A 45 18.46 -2.62 19.93
CA PRO A 45 17.78 -1.41 19.47
C PRO A 45 18.02 -0.25 20.44
N ILE A 46 18.40 0.90 19.89
CA ILE A 46 18.55 2.16 20.62
C ILE A 46 17.30 3.01 20.35
N SER A 47 16.78 3.69 21.37
CA SER A 47 15.61 4.54 21.21
C SER A 47 15.91 5.74 20.32
N ALA A 48 14.90 6.23 19.59
CA ALA A 48 15.00 7.38 18.70
C ALA A 48 15.44 8.64 19.46
N ILE A 49 15.08 8.77 20.75
CA ILE A 49 15.48 9.90 21.60
C ILE A 49 16.99 9.87 21.85
N VAL A 50 17.55 8.71 22.21
CA VAL A 50 18.99 8.54 22.43
C VAL A 50 19.76 8.75 21.12
N LEU A 51 19.31 8.13 20.02
CA LEU A 51 19.89 8.32 18.70
C LEU A 51 19.92 9.80 18.29
N HIS A 52 18.83 10.54 18.56
CA HIS A 52 18.76 11.97 18.26
C HIS A 52 19.74 12.80 19.09
N ARG A 53 19.91 12.48 20.38
CA ARG A 53 20.91 13.13 21.25
C ARG A 53 22.33 12.90 20.75
N GLU A 54 22.68 11.65 20.47
CA GLU A 54 23.99 11.28 19.93
C GLU A 54 24.24 11.91 18.56
N TRP A 55 23.24 11.92 17.68
CA TRP A 55 23.31 12.58 16.38
C TRP A 55 23.61 14.07 16.51
N ASN A 56 22.96 14.78 17.45
CA ASN A 56 23.20 16.21 17.63
C ASN A 56 24.62 16.53 18.10
N ALA A 57 25.24 15.65 18.90
CA ALA A 57 26.65 15.78 19.27
C ALA A 57 27.59 15.47 18.08
N TRP A 58 27.26 14.43 17.31
CA TRP A 58 28.10 13.93 16.21
C TRP A 58 28.04 14.80 14.95
N LYS A 59 26.84 15.29 14.57
CA LYS A 59 26.58 15.95 13.28
C LYS A 59 27.35 17.25 13.09
N ARG A 60 27.61 18.00 14.16
CA ARG A 60 28.29 19.31 14.10
C ARG A 60 29.68 19.21 13.49
N ARG A 61 30.38 18.10 13.73
CA ARG A 61 31.74 17.86 13.20
C ARG A 61 31.76 17.02 11.92
N ASN A 62 30.75 16.17 11.71
CA ASN A 62 30.83 15.09 10.71
C ASN A 62 29.79 15.19 9.57
N ALA A 63 28.79 16.07 9.70
CA ALA A 63 27.72 16.17 8.71
C ALA A 63 27.31 17.62 8.46
N PRO A 64 28.23 18.52 8.04
CA PRO A 64 27.95 19.96 7.88
C PRO A 64 26.76 20.27 6.96
N TRP A 65 26.53 19.43 5.94
CA TRP A 65 25.39 19.47 5.03
C TRP A 65 24.00 19.33 5.71
N TRP A 66 23.93 19.06 7.02
CA TRP A 66 22.66 18.86 7.73
C TRP A 66 21.81 20.14 7.84
N GLU A 67 22.41 21.32 7.76
CA GLU A 67 21.71 22.61 7.89
C GLU A 67 20.87 22.94 6.65
N GLU A 68 21.25 22.37 5.51
CA GLU A 68 20.54 22.51 4.23
C GLU A 68 19.21 21.74 4.21
N VAL A 69 19.02 20.79 5.14
CA VAL A 69 17.80 19.96 5.20
C VAL A 69 16.96 20.28 6.43
N SER A 70 15.65 20.01 6.32
CA SER A 70 14.77 20.06 7.47
C SER A 70 15.21 19.10 8.58
N LYS A 71 15.17 19.58 9.83
CA LYS A 71 15.41 18.77 11.04
C LYS A 71 14.56 17.50 11.12
N CYS A 72 13.39 17.49 10.46
CA CYS A 72 12.49 16.35 10.43
C CYS A 72 13.09 15.13 9.72
N ALA A 73 13.93 15.33 8.69
CA ALA A 73 14.48 14.23 7.89
C ALA A 73 15.26 13.21 8.73
N PRO A 74 16.28 13.59 9.53
CA PRO A 74 16.97 12.65 10.42
C PRO A 74 16.10 12.19 11.59
N GLN A 75 15.29 13.07 12.18
CA GLN A 75 14.46 12.75 13.35
C GLN A 75 13.44 11.64 13.04
N GLU A 76 12.75 11.73 11.90
CA GLU A 76 11.81 10.71 11.44
C GLU A 76 12.51 9.43 11.00
N ALA A 77 13.73 9.51 10.47
CA ALA A 77 14.53 8.32 10.18
C ALA A 77 14.81 7.51 11.46
N PHE A 78 15.17 8.17 12.57
CA PHE A 78 15.39 7.49 13.86
C PHE A 78 14.11 6.85 14.41
N ARG A 79 12.98 7.55 14.33
CA ARG A 79 11.66 7.00 14.70
C ARG A 79 11.30 5.77 13.86
N ASN A 80 11.60 5.80 12.56
CA ASN A 80 11.39 4.67 11.67
C ASN A 80 12.29 3.48 12.02
N VAL A 81 13.55 3.70 12.37
CA VAL A 81 14.46 2.63 12.82
C VAL A 81 13.94 1.97 14.11
N GLN A 82 13.58 2.76 15.12
CA GLN A 82 12.99 2.25 16.35
C GLN A 82 11.75 1.40 16.06
N ARG A 83 10.79 1.92 15.28
CA ARG A 83 9.57 1.18 14.88
C ARG A 83 9.91 -0.11 14.14
N SER A 84 10.93 -0.08 13.27
CA SER A 84 11.32 -1.26 12.50
C SER A 84 11.87 -2.36 13.40
N TYR A 85 12.66 -2.02 14.42
CA TYR A 85 13.10 -2.98 15.44
C TYR A 85 11.96 -3.48 16.32
N THR A 86 11.01 -2.61 16.72
CA THR A 86 9.79 -3.04 17.44
C THR A 86 8.99 -4.06 16.63
N ASN A 87 8.77 -3.80 15.34
CA ASN A 87 8.07 -4.72 14.46
C ASN A 87 8.84 -6.03 14.26
N HIS A 88 10.18 -5.97 14.19
CA HIS A 88 11.01 -7.16 14.08
C HIS A 88 10.92 -8.05 15.32
N ARG A 89 11.03 -7.46 16.51
CA ARG A 89 10.86 -8.18 17.80
C ARG A 89 9.49 -8.81 17.94
N ALA A 90 8.45 -8.16 17.40
CA ALA A 90 7.10 -8.69 17.38
C ALA A 90 6.85 -9.74 16.27
N GLY A 91 7.87 -10.18 15.53
CA GLY A 91 7.72 -11.14 14.42
C GLY A 91 6.98 -10.60 13.18
N ARG A 92 6.62 -9.31 13.17
CA ARG A 92 5.84 -8.68 12.10
C ARG A 92 6.68 -8.21 10.91
N ALA A 93 8.00 -8.12 11.08
CA ALA A 93 8.92 -7.69 10.04
C ALA A 93 10.29 -8.36 10.16
N ARG A 94 11.05 -8.34 9.06
CA ARG A 94 12.47 -8.71 9.10
C ARG A 94 13.28 -7.62 9.77
N GLU A 95 14.46 -7.99 10.25
CA GLU A 95 15.41 -7.06 10.86
C GLU A 95 15.72 -5.85 9.94
N PRO A 96 15.85 -4.63 10.51
CA PRO A 96 16.24 -3.45 9.75
C PRO A 96 17.57 -3.63 8.98
N ARG A 97 17.57 -3.21 7.72
CA ARG A 97 18.76 -3.20 6.85
C ARG A 97 19.11 -1.79 6.42
N PHE A 98 20.35 -1.61 5.98
CA PHE A 98 20.77 -0.36 5.36
C PHE A 98 19.95 -0.06 4.11
N HIS A 99 19.57 1.21 4.00
CA HIS A 99 18.93 1.79 2.85
C HIS A 99 19.97 2.14 1.78
N ARG A 100 19.59 1.89 0.52
CA ARG A 100 20.40 2.20 -0.66
C ARG A 100 19.80 3.40 -1.40
N ARG A 101 20.66 4.25 -1.96
CA ARG A 101 20.26 5.40 -2.79
C ARG A 101 19.42 4.92 -3.97
N GLY A 102 18.31 5.60 -4.25
CA GLY A 102 17.46 5.31 -5.41
C GLY A 102 16.50 4.12 -5.25
N VAL A 103 16.48 3.45 -4.10
CA VAL A 103 15.57 2.31 -3.85
C VAL A 103 14.38 2.71 -2.98
N LYS A 104 14.63 3.44 -1.88
CA LYS A 104 13.60 3.89 -0.92
C LYS A 104 13.83 5.36 -0.58
N ASP A 105 13.99 6.20 -1.60
CA ASP A 105 14.17 7.63 -1.40
C ASP A 105 12.86 8.22 -0.88
N SER A 106 12.82 8.51 0.42
CA SER A 106 11.66 9.05 1.12
C SER A 106 12.09 9.75 2.40
N PHE A 107 11.33 10.77 2.78
CA PHE A 107 11.51 11.50 4.03
C PHE A 107 10.15 12.04 4.49
N ARG A 108 10.04 12.32 5.79
CA ARG A 108 8.84 12.90 6.38
C ARG A 108 9.16 14.26 6.97
N LEU A 109 8.24 15.19 6.76
CA LEU A 109 8.28 16.56 7.24
C LEU A 109 7.07 16.82 8.15
N THR A 110 7.29 17.68 9.13
CA THR A 110 6.29 18.26 10.01
C THR A 110 6.54 19.76 10.12
N GLY A 111 5.60 20.52 10.69
CA GLY A 111 5.70 21.97 10.83
C GLY A 111 4.95 22.71 9.73
N ALA A 112 5.53 23.80 9.22
CA ALA A 112 4.89 24.70 8.25
C ALA A 112 4.71 24.04 6.88
N ILE A 113 3.61 23.30 6.71
CA ILE A 113 3.18 22.68 5.45
C ILE A 113 1.85 23.29 5.07
N ARG A 114 1.72 23.73 3.81
CA ARG A 114 0.49 24.35 3.30
C ARG A 114 0.17 23.80 1.92
N VAL A 115 -1.11 23.75 1.58
CA VAL A 115 -1.59 23.47 0.23
C VAL A 115 -2.18 24.76 -0.30
N VAL A 116 -1.66 25.26 -1.42
CA VAL A 116 -2.05 26.54 -2.02
C VAL A 116 -2.24 26.32 -3.52
N SER A 117 -3.50 26.33 -3.98
CA SER A 117 -3.88 26.36 -5.41
C SER A 117 -2.99 25.55 -6.37
N GLY A 118 -2.96 24.22 -6.21
CA GLY A 118 -2.16 23.34 -7.06
C GLY A 118 -0.67 23.27 -6.68
N ARG A 119 -0.30 23.73 -5.48
CA ARG A 119 1.05 23.66 -4.92
C ARG A 119 1.03 23.16 -3.48
N VAL A 120 2.14 22.56 -3.06
CA VAL A 120 2.39 22.17 -1.68
C VAL A 120 3.66 22.86 -1.19
N GLN A 121 3.51 23.73 -0.20
CA GLN A 121 4.62 24.36 0.50
C GLN A 121 5.23 23.36 1.48
N LEU A 122 6.54 23.11 1.34
CA LEU A 122 7.30 22.19 2.17
C LEU A 122 8.47 22.93 2.84
N PRO A 123 8.71 22.71 4.15
CA PRO A 123 9.83 23.32 4.86
C PRO A 123 11.18 23.07 4.17
N ARG A 124 11.97 24.14 3.99
CA ARG A 124 13.30 24.14 3.33
C ARG A 124 13.33 23.74 1.85
N ILE A 125 12.21 23.36 1.26
CA ILE A 125 12.13 22.94 -0.15
C ILE A 125 11.44 24.02 -1.00
N GLY A 126 10.43 24.71 -0.46
CA GLY A 126 9.64 25.70 -1.18
C GLY A 126 8.27 25.17 -1.61
N GLU A 127 7.70 25.77 -2.65
CA GLU A 127 6.33 25.53 -3.12
C GLU A 127 6.29 24.67 -4.39
N ALA A 128 6.41 23.37 -4.20
CA ALA A 128 6.38 22.40 -5.29
C ALA A 128 4.98 22.33 -5.91
N ARG A 129 4.91 22.48 -7.23
CA ARG A 129 3.66 22.29 -8.01
C ARG A 129 3.19 20.84 -7.91
N THR A 130 1.88 20.63 -7.86
CA THR A 130 1.25 19.32 -8.01
C THR A 130 0.74 19.14 -9.44
N LYS A 131 0.77 17.91 -9.96
CA LYS A 131 0.20 17.60 -11.28
C LYS A 131 -1.31 17.51 -11.23
N GLU A 132 -1.84 16.99 -10.12
CA GLU A 132 -3.27 16.92 -9.89
C GLU A 132 -3.76 18.19 -9.18
N SER A 133 -5.03 18.54 -9.40
CA SER A 133 -5.68 19.65 -8.72
C SER A 133 -5.83 19.37 -7.22
N THR A 134 -5.61 20.40 -6.40
CA THR A 134 -5.74 20.34 -4.94
C THR A 134 -7.12 20.75 -4.44
N HIS A 135 -8.12 20.98 -5.30
CA HIS A 135 -9.45 21.45 -4.89
C HIS A 135 -10.18 20.54 -3.88
N LYS A 136 -9.89 19.23 -3.89
CA LYS A 136 -10.47 18.26 -2.93
C LYS A 136 -9.79 18.25 -1.57
N PHE A 137 -8.68 18.98 -1.41
CA PHE A 137 -7.95 19.06 -0.16
C PHE A 137 -8.76 19.83 0.87
N HIS A 138 -8.94 19.24 2.05
CA HIS A 138 -9.58 19.90 3.18
C HIS A 138 -9.07 19.28 4.50
N GLY A 139 -8.87 20.12 5.52
CA GLY A 139 -8.45 19.71 6.86
C GLY A 139 -7.05 20.16 7.27
N ARG A 140 -6.68 19.81 8.51
CA ARG A 140 -5.44 20.18 9.18
C ARG A 140 -4.32 19.20 8.83
N ILE A 141 -3.22 19.70 8.28
CA ILE A 141 -2.06 18.88 7.91
C ILE A 141 -1.27 18.50 9.16
N LEU A 142 -1.09 17.20 9.39
CA LEU A 142 -0.27 16.65 10.48
C LEU A 142 1.19 16.46 10.04
N SER A 143 1.39 15.92 8.83
CA SER A 143 2.71 15.68 8.27
C SER A 143 2.66 15.49 6.76
N ALA A 144 3.80 15.71 6.10
CA ALA A 144 4.00 15.39 4.70
C ALA A 144 5.07 14.31 4.57
N THR A 145 4.75 13.17 3.95
CA THR A 145 5.75 12.19 3.55
C THR A 145 6.02 12.35 2.07
N VAL A 146 7.23 12.73 1.72
CA VAL A 146 7.66 12.80 0.33
C VAL A 146 8.37 11.50 -0.02
N ARG A 147 8.04 10.93 -1.18
CA ARG A 147 8.60 9.67 -1.66
C ARG A 147 8.84 9.73 -3.16
N ARG A 148 9.97 9.18 -3.58
CA ARG A 148 10.25 8.90 -4.97
C ARG A 148 9.72 7.52 -5.35
N GLU A 149 8.94 7.45 -6.41
CA GLU A 149 8.52 6.21 -7.03
C GLU A 149 8.99 6.19 -8.47
N VAL A 150 9.97 5.33 -8.76
CA VAL A 150 10.69 5.28 -10.04
C VAL A 150 11.40 6.62 -10.32
N ASP A 151 10.82 7.45 -11.17
CA ASP A 151 11.32 8.74 -11.61
C ASP A 151 10.38 9.90 -11.25
N ARG A 152 9.38 9.64 -10.41
CA ARG A 152 8.37 10.61 -9.99
C ARG A 152 8.45 10.87 -8.49
N TRP A 153 8.18 12.09 -8.09
CA TRP A 153 8.06 12.46 -6.68
C TRP A 153 6.59 12.56 -6.31
N PHE A 154 6.24 12.04 -5.14
CA PHE A 154 4.91 12.13 -4.57
C PHE A 154 4.99 12.72 -3.18
N VAL A 155 4.02 13.57 -2.84
CA VAL A 155 3.78 13.99 -1.47
C VAL A 155 2.50 13.32 -0.97
N SER A 156 2.58 12.68 0.18
CA SER A 156 1.44 12.16 0.94
C SER A 156 1.25 13.01 2.19
N LEU A 157 0.18 13.79 2.22
CA LEU A 157 -0.24 14.62 3.34
C LEU A 157 -1.12 13.77 4.27
N ALA A 158 -0.68 13.55 5.50
CA ALA A 158 -1.54 13.02 6.56
C ALA A 158 -2.34 14.19 7.12
N VAL A 159 -3.66 14.12 7.03
CA VAL A 159 -4.59 15.21 7.32
C VAL A 159 -5.61 14.73 8.33
N GLU A 160 -5.85 15.55 9.33
CA GLU A 160 -7.00 15.43 10.22
C GLU A 160 -8.11 16.32 9.67
N ARG A 161 -9.28 15.74 9.42
CA ARG A 161 -10.44 16.53 8.98
C ARG A 161 -11.68 16.08 9.73
N GLU A 162 -12.58 17.03 9.94
CA GLU A 162 -13.94 16.72 10.30
C GLU A 162 -14.69 16.19 9.08
N ARG A 163 -15.47 15.13 9.31
CA ARG A 163 -16.35 14.54 8.31
C ARG A 163 -17.70 14.31 8.95
N THR A 164 -18.77 14.66 8.23
CA THR A 164 -20.12 14.26 8.59
C THR A 164 -20.24 12.73 8.51
N ASP A 165 -21.04 12.17 9.40
CA ASP A 165 -21.31 10.74 9.36
C ASP A 165 -22.05 10.44 8.03
N PRO A 166 -21.66 9.37 7.32
CA PRO A 166 -22.26 9.09 6.03
C PRO A 166 -23.72 8.67 6.20
N VAL A 167 -24.56 9.08 5.25
CA VAL A 167 -25.92 8.55 5.14
C VAL A 167 -25.82 7.06 4.79
N PRO A 168 -26.50 6.15 5.51
CA PRO A 168 -26.48 4.74 5.18
C PRO A 168 -26.92 4.48 3.74
N VAL A 169 -26.17 3.63 3.03
CA VAL A 169 -26.51 3.25 1.66
C VAL A 169 -27.74 2.37 1.66
N VAL A 170 -28.77 2.78 0.90
CA VAL A 170 -29.92 1.93 0.58
C VAL A 170 -29.59 1.14 -0.68
N GLY A 171 -29.45 -0.18 -0.54
CA GLY A 171 -29.09 -1.07 -1.63
C GLY A 171 -29.13 -2.52 -1.19
N PRO A 172 -28.96 -3.47 -2.12
CA PRO A 172 -29.00 -4.89 -1.79
C PRO A 172 -27.81 -5.29 -0.90
N VAL A 173 -28.05 -6.30 -0.06
CA VAL A 173 -27.00 -7.05 0.61
C VAL A 173 -26.40 -8.01 -0.42
N VAL A 174 -25.06 -8.02 -0.55
CA VAL A 174 -24.39 -8.92 -1.49
C VAL A 174 -23.25 -9.69 -0.84
N GLY A 175 -23.19 -10.98 -1.14
CA GLY A 175 -21.99 -11.80 -0.94
C GLY A 175 -21.01 -11.58 -2.08
N VAL A 176 -19.71 -11.59 -1.78
CA VAL A 176 -18.62 -11.44 -2.74
C VAL A 176 -17.72 -12.66 -2.65
N ASP A 177 -17.85 -13.55 -3.62
CA ASP A 177 -16.93 -14.67 -3.84
C ASP A 177 -15.74 -14.18 -4.68
N LEU A 178 -14.52 -14.33 -4.16
CA LEU A 178 -13.29 -13.83 -4.83
C LEU A 178 -12.56 -14.98 -5.53
N GLY A 179 -12.28 -14.79 -6.82
CA GLY A 179 -11.74 -15.83 -7.68
C GLY A 179 -10.52 -15.42 -8.52
N LEU A 180 -9.89 -16.41 -9.15
CA LEU A 180 -8.84 -16.20 -10.15
C LEU A 180 -9.38 -16.20 -11.60
N SER A 181 -10.53 -16.85 -11.84
CA SER A 181 -11.19 -16.89 -13.14
C SER A 181 -11.80 -15.51 -13.46
N SER A 182 -12.80 -15.11 -12.68
CA SER A 182 -13.25 -13.72 -12.46
C SER A 182 -12.63 -13.21 -11.16
N PHE A 183 -12.42 -11.89 -11.02
CA PHE A 183 -11.89 -11.31 -9.78
C PHE A 183 -12.86 -11.52 -8.61
N ALA A 184 -14.14 -11.25 -8.86
CA ALA A 184 -15.22 -11.50 -7.91
C ALA A 184 -16.53 -11.85 -8.62
N VAL A 185 -17.38 -12.64 -7.96
CA VAL A 185 -18.77 -12.87 -8.34
C VAL A 185 -19.64 -12.47 -7.16
N LEU A 186 -20.64 -11.62 -7.42
CA LEU A 186 -21.60 -11.21 -6.41
C LEU A 186 -22.78 -12.18 -6.37
N SER A 187 -23.44 -12.27 -5.22
CA SER A 187 -24.66 -13.07 -5.05
C SER A 187 -25.83 -12.64 -5.94
N ASP A 188 -25.81 -11.41 -6.47
CA ASP A 188 -26.77 -10.91 -7.47
C ASP A 188 -26.40 -11.29 -8.92
N GLY A 189 -25.35 -12.09 -9.10
CA GLY A 189 -24.85 -12.53 -10.40
C GLY A 189 -23.86 -11.57 -11.07
N THR A 190 -23.63 -10.38 -10.52
CA THR A 190 -22.67 -9.41 -11.06
C THR A 190 -21.25 -10.00 -11.03
N ARG A 191 -20.54 -9.90 -12.15
CA ARG A 191 -19.15 -10.36 -12.25
C ARG A 191 -18.19 -9.19 -12.35
N LEU A 192 -17.16 -9.22 -11.52
CA LEU A 192 -16.05 -8.28 -11.58
C LEU A 192 -14.85 -9.01 -12.19
N ASP A 193 -14.30 -8.49 -13.28
CA ASP A 193 -13.17 -9.09 -13.97
C ASP A 193 -11.85 -8.40 -13.63
N SER A 194 -10.84 -9.20 -13.28
CA SER A 194 -9.50 -8.66 -13.02
C SER A 194 -8.87 -8.16 -14.32
N PRO A 195 -8.18 -7.00 -14.32
CA PRO A 195 -7.42 -6.53 -15.47
C PRO A 195 -6.21 -7.44 -15.78
N LYS A 196 -5.88 -8.41 -14.91
CA LYS A 196 -4.76 -9.37 -15.06
C LYS A 196 -3.46 -8.66 -15.52
N ALA A 197 -3.19 -7.51 -14.90
CA ALA A 197 -2.22 -6.53 -15.38
C ALA A 197 -0.79 -7.09 -15.47
N LEU A 198 -0.41 -7.96 -14.52
CA LEU A 198 0.88 -8.66 -14.55
C LEU A 198 0.90 -9.72 -15.65
N ALA A 199 -0.16 -10.53 -15.76
CA ALA A 199 -0.24 -11.59 -16.76
C ALA A 199 -0.09 -11.03 -18.19
N LEU A 200 -0.84 -9.97 -18.51
CA LEU A 200 -0.75 -9.28 -19.80
C LEU A 200 0.63 -8.66 -20.07
N SER A 201 1.34 -8.26 -19.03
CA SER A 201 2.66 -7.62 -19.14
C SER A 201 3.83 -8.58 -19.02
N LEU A 202 3.58 -9.88 -18.78
CA LEU A 202 4.59 -10.83 -18.33
C LEU A 202 5.71 -11.05 -19.35
N ARG A 203 5.35 -11.25 -20.63
CA ARG A 203 6.33 -11.40 -21.73
C ARG A 203 7.28 -10.21 -21.81
N ARG A 204 6.72 -9.00 -21.75
CA ARG A 204 7.49 -7.74 -21.77
C ARG A 204 8.34 -7.60 -20.50
N LEU A 205 7.84 -8.01 -19.35
CA LEU A 205 8.56 -7.96 -18.08
C LEU A 205 9.78 -8.90 -18.08
N GLN A 206 9.58 -10.14 -18.51
CA GLN A 206 10.65 -11.14 -18.65
C GLN A 206 11.72 -10.66 -19.63
N HIS A 207 11.32 -10.16 -20.80
CA HIS A 207 12.25 -9.62 -21.78
C HIS A 207 13.09 -8.46 -21.21
N ARG A 208 12.45 -7.46 -20.59
CA ARG A 208 13.17 -6.33 -19.97
C ARG A 208 14.07 -6.76 -18.81
N SER A 209 13.65 -7.76 -18.03
CA SER A 209 14.46 -8.32 -16.95
C SER A 209 15.73 -8.99 -17.49
N ARG A 210 15.61 -9.83 -18.53
CA ARG A 210 16.76 -10.46 -19.21
C ARG A 210 17.71 -9.42 -19.81
N LEU A 211 17.18 -8.40 -20.48
CA LEU A 211 17.98 -7.30 -21.02
C LEU A 211 18.72 -6.54 -19.93
N HIS A 212 18.08 -6.30 -18.78
CA HIS A 212 18.71 -5.62 -17.64
C HIS A 212 19.84 -6.46 -17.04
N ALA A 213 19.63 -7.76 -16.85
CA ALA A 213 20.61 -8.68 -16.27
C ALA A 213 21.92 -8.73 -17.07
N ARG A 214 21.83 -8.62 -18.40
CA ARG A 214 22.98 -8.60 -19.32
C ARG A 214 23.74 -7.26 -19.35
N LYS A 215 23.26 -6.21 -18.67
CA LYS A 215 23.95 -4.90 -18.68
C LYS A 215 25.10 -4.89 -17.68
N GLU A 216 26.24 -4.39 -18.15
CA GLU A 216 27.43 -4.13 -17.35
C GLU A 216 27.09 -3.33 -16.09
N ARG A 217 27.65 -3.78 -14.96
CA ARG A 217 27.45 -3.18 -13.65
C ARG A 217 27.86 -1.70 -13.69
N ASP A 218 27.10 -0.85 -13.00
CA ASP A 218 27.34 0.60 -12.88
C ASP A 218 27.36 1.42 -14.19
N SER A 219 27.15 0.80 -15.35
CA SER A 219 27.03 1.50 -16.63
C SER A 219 25.78 2.39 -16.73
N LYS A 220 25.88 3.47 -17.52
CA LYS A 220 24.72 4.33 -17.87
C LYS A 220 23.59 3.51 -18.52
N ASN A 221 23.94 2.49 -19.30
CA ASN A 221 22.99 1.58 -19.93
C ASN A 221 22.22 0.71 -18.93
N ARG A 222 22.89 0.25 -17.86
CA ARG A 222 22.23 -0.47 -16.77
C ARG A 222 21.27 0.42 -15.99
N ALA A 223 21.64 1.68 -15.74
CA ALA A 223 20.76 2.64 -15.10
C ALA A 223 19.49 2.92 -15.95
N ARG A 224 19.66 3.07 -17.27
CA ARG A 224 18.53 3.23 -18.21
C ARG A 224 17.62 1.99 -18.24
N SER A 225 18.20 0.79 -18.30
CA SER A 225 17.41 -0.45 -18.32
C SER A 225 16.68 -0.70 -17.00
N ALA A 226 17.30 -0.42 -15.86
CA ALA A 226 16.68 -0.47 -14.53
C ALA A 226 15.46 0.46 -14.45
N ARG A 227 15.59 1.70 -14.95
CA ARG A 227 14.48 2.66 -15.00
C ARG A 227 13.34 2.18 -15.89
N SER A 228 13.65 1.62 -17.05
CA SER A 228 12.64 1.05 -17.97
C SER A 228 11.87 -0.13 -17.36
N LEU A 229 12.57 -1.00 -16.64
CA LEU A 229 11.97 -2.10 -15.89
C LEU A 229 11.09 -1.59 -14.74
N ALA A 230 11.60 -0.63 -13.96
CA ALA A 230 10.87 -0.02 -12.85
C ALA A 230 9.59 0.70 -13.32
N ARG A 231 9.63 1.42 -14.46
CA ARG A 231 8.44 2.03 -15.08
C ARG A 231 7.37 1.00 -15.47
N LEU A 232 7.78 -0.19 -15.95
CA LEU A 232 6.83 -1.26 -16.27
C LEU A 232 6.17 -1.81 -15.01
N HIS A 233 6.95 -2.10 -13.96
CA HIS A 233 6.40 -2.50 -12.65
C HIS A 233 5.42 -1.46 -12.09
N TYR A 234 5.79 -0.17 -12.17
CA TYR A 234 4.92 0.92 -11.74
C TYR A 234 3.59 0.93 -12.50
N ARG A 235 3.62 0.78 -13.83
CA ARG A 235 2.41 0.71 -14.66
C ARG A 235 1.51 -0.46 -14.29
N ILE A 236 2.08 -1.66 -14.09
CA ILE A 236 1.33 -2.86 -13.67
C ILE A 236 0.64 -2.58 -12.33
N ARG A 237 1.38 -2.04 -11.34
CA ARG A 237 0.84 -1.70 -10.03
C ARG A 237 -0.26 -0.64 -10.10
N CYS A 238 -0.11 0.39 -10.93
CA CYS A 238 -1.11 1.43 -11.12
C CYS A 238 -2.40 0.89 -11.73
N ARG A 239 -2.32 0.05 -12.78
CA ARG A 239 -3.49 -0.58 -13.40
C ARG A 239 -4.28 -1.44 -12.41
N ARG A 240 -3.57 -2.28 -11.64
CA ARG A 240 -4.20 -3.09 -10.60
C ARG A 240 -4.88 -2.21 -9.54
N ARG A 241 -4.17 -1.19 -9.05
CA ARG A 241 -4.70 -0.28 -8.01
C ARG A 241 -5.92 0.51 -8.50
N ASP A 242 -5.93 0.91 -9.76
CA ASP A 242 -7.04 1.63 -10.38
C ASP A 242 -8.32 0.79 -10.38
N PHE A 243 -8.23 -0.45 -10.91
CA PHE A 243 -9.32 -1.43 -10.85
C PHE A 243 -9.83 -1.65 -9.42
N LEU A 244 -8.92 -1.90 -8.46
CA LEU A 244 -9.31 -2.10 -7.07
C LEU A 244 -10.05 -0.89 -6.50
N HIS A 245 -9.61 0.34 -6.82
CA HIS A 245 -10.31 1.53 -6.38
C HIS A 245 -11.67 1.70 -7.05
N GLN A 246 -11.83 1.37 -8.32
CA GLN A 246 -13.13 1.47 -9.00
C GLN A 246 -14.11 0.47 -8.38
N ALA A 247 -13.74 -0.81 -8.34
CA ALA A 247 -14.60 -1.89 -7.85
C ALA A 247 -15.03 -1.66 -6.38
N THR A 248 -14.09 -1.30 -5.50
CA THR A 248 -14.43 -1.02 -4.09
C THR A 248 -15.25 0.25 -3.90
N THR A 249 -15.12 1.26 -4.78
CA THR A 249 -15.97 2.46 -4.71
C THR A 249 -17.39 2.15 -5.14
N GLU A 250 -17.55 1.37 -6.20
CA GLU A 250 -18.84 0.95 -6.71
C GLU A 250 -19.61 0.15 -5.66
N LEU A 251 -18.98 -0.88 -5.09
CA LEU A 251 -19.59 -1.68 -4.02
C LEU A 251 -19.96 -0.82 -2.81
N ALA A 252 -19.05 0.03 -2.34
CA ALA A 252 -19.30 0.85 -1.16
C ALA A 252 -20.40 1.92 -1.36
N ARG A 253 -20.73 2.28 -2.60
CA ARG A 253 -21.77 3.28 -2.90
C ARG A 253 -23.13 2.68 -3.25
N THR A 254 -23.16 1.42 -3.68
CA THR A 254 -24.37 0.81 -4.26
C THR A 254 -24.96 -0.30 -3.41
N LYS A 255 -24.17 -0.89 -2.50
CA LYS A 255 -24.56 -2.03 -1.68
C LYS A 255 -24.62 -1.60 -0.22
N SER A 256 -25.69 -1.96 0.48
CA SER A 256 -25.87 -1.61 1.90
C SER A 256 -24.91 -2.40 2.79
N VAL A 257 -24.82 -3.71 2.53
CA VAL A 257 -23.91 -4.65 3.20
C VAL A 257 -23.17 -5.47 2.16
N VAL A 258 -21.86 -5.55 2.31
CA VAL A 258 -20.98 -6.37 1.47
C VAL A 258 -20.34 -7.45 2.33
N VAL A 259 -20.70 -8.70 2.09
CA VAL A 259 -20.11 -9.86 2.78
C VAL A 259 -18.95 -10.35 1.93
N VAL A 260 -17.72 -10.24 2.44
CA VAL A 260 -16.52 -10.75 1.75
C VAL A 260 -15.99 -11.92 2.55
N GLU A 261 -15.84 -13.07 1.89
CA GLU A 261 -15.27 -14.25 2.54
C GLU A 261 -13.84 -14.00 3.02
N ASP A 262 -13.51 -14.56 4.19
CA ASP A 262 -12.15 -14.46 4.72
C ASP A 262 -11.23 -15.47 4.04
N LEU A 263 -10.71 -15.08 2.88
CA LEU A 263 -9.67 -15.84 2.21
C LEU A 263 -8.38 -15.76 3.02
N ALA A 264 -7.81 -16.92 3.34
CA ALA A 264 -6.47 -17.04 3.87
C ALA A 264 -5.41 -16.74 2.77
N VAL A 265 -5.43 -15.53 2.20
CA VAL A 265 -4.61 -15.08 1.06
C VAL A 265 -3.13 -15.32 1.32
N ALA A 266 -2.67 -15.11 2.55
CA ALA A 266 -1.29 -15.37 2.95
C ALA A 266 -0.90 -16.84 2.83
N ASN A 267 -1.82 -17.77 3.14
CA ASN A 267 -1.60 -19.21 3.00
C ASN A 267 -1.67 -19.62 1.52
N MET A 268 -2.65 -19.10 0.77
CA MET A 268 -2.78 -19.38 -0.66
C MET A 268 -1.56 -18.88 -1.45
N ALA A 269 -0.99 -17.75 -1.08
CA ALA A 269 0.20 -17.19 -1.71
C ALA A 269 1.48 -18.01 -1.44
N ARG A 270 1.45 -18.98 -0.50
CA ARG A 270 2.55 -19.96 -0.32
C ARG A 270 2.55 -21.02 -1.42
N ASN A 271 1.41 -21.26 -2.06
CA ASN A 271 1.36 -22.14 -3.22
C ASN A 271 2.04 -21.44 -4.41
N HIS A 272 3.26 -21.90 -4.74
CA HIS A 272 4.10 -21.26 -5.76
C HIS A 272 3.47 -21.23 -7.15
N SER A 273 2.55 -22.13 -7.49
CA SER A 273 1.85 -22.13 -8.79
C SER A 273 0.83 -20.99 -8.91
N LEU A 274 0.16 -20.65 -7.81
CA LEU A 274 -0.90 -19.62 -7.76
C LEU A 274 -0.41 -18.28 -7.21
N ALA A 275 0.72 -18.25 -6.50
CA ALA A 275 1.25 -17.07 -5.81
C ALA A 275 1.30 -15.82 -6.70
N ARG A 276 1.67 -16.00 -7.98
CA ARG A 276 1.73 -14.90 -8.96
C ARG A 276 0.34 -14.36 -9.29
N ALA A 277 -0.63 -15.24 -9.55
CA ALA A 277 -1.98 -14.87 -9.91
C ALA A 277 -2.68 -14.19 -8.71
N ILE A 278 -2.51 -14.75 -7.51
CA ILE A 278 -3.03 -14.18 -6.25
C ILE A 278 -2.42 -12.80 -5.99
N SER A 279 -1.10 -12.65 -6.18
CA SER A 279 -0.44 -11.35 -6.04
C SER A 279 -0.91 -10.32 -7.07
N ASP A 280 -1.32 -10.76 -8.27
CA ASP A 280 -1.88 -9.89 -9.31
C ASP A 280 -3.35 -9.54 -9.05
N ALA A 281 -4.12 -10.42 -8.40
CA ALA A 281 -5.49 -10.14 -7.99
C ALA A 281 -5.54 -9.06 -6.90
N GLY A 282 -4.73 -9.18 -5.84
CA GLY A 282 -4.62 -8.15 -4.80
C GLY A 282 -5.79 -8.12 -3.81
N TRP A 283 -6.37 -9.28 -3.48
CA TRP A 283 -7.54 -9.39 -2.59
C TRP A 283 -7.36 -8.77 -1.20
N SER A 284 -6.18 -8.88 -0.58
CA SER A 284 -5.95 -8.23 0.73
C SER A 284 -6.06 -6.70 0.64
N GLU A 285 -5.61 -6.12 -0.47
CA GLU A 285 -5.72 -4.69 -0.70
C GLU A 285 -7.16 -4.30 -1.08
N PHE A 286 -7.88 -5.16 -1.82
CA PHE A 286 -9.31 -5.00 -2.08
C PHE A 286 -10.11 -4.89 -0.79
N ARG A 287 -9.98 -5.88 0.11
CA ARG A 287 -10.68 -5.89 1.40
C ARG A 287 -10.36 -4.64 2.22
N ARG A 288 -9.07 -4.33 2.39
CA ARG A 288 -8.62 -3.12 3.10
C ARG A 288 -9.21 -1.84 2.50
N MET A 289 -9.32 -1.78 1.17
CA MET A 289 -9.89 -0.61 0.49
C MET A 289 -11.40 -0.52 0.63
N LEU A 290 -12.08 -1.66 0.59
CA LEU A 290 -13.53 -1.74 0.76
C LEU A 290 -13.92 -1.31 2.17
N GLU A 291 -13.22 -1.79 3.20
CA GLU A 291 -13.47 -1.46 4.61
C GLU A 291 -13.48 0.07 4.84
N TYR A 292 -12.38 0.77 4.53
CA TYR A 292 -12.37 2.23 4.77
C TYR A 292 -13.35 2.99 3.88
N LYS A 293 -13.73 2.45 2.70
CA LYS A 293 -14.70 3.11 1.82
C LYS A 293 -16.13 2.89 2.27
N ALA A 294 -16.43 1.73 2.86
CA ALA A 294 -17.71 1.47 3.48
C ALA A 294 -17.97 2.50 4.60
N ASP A 295 -16.98 2.71 5.46
CA ASP A 295 -17.01 3.78 6.48
C ASP A 295 -17.16 5.18 5.88
N TRP A 296 -16.72 5.39 4.64
CA TRP A 296 -16.82 6.70 3.97
C TRP A 296 -18.17 6.94 3.32
N TYR A 297 -18.81 5.90 2.80
CA TYR A 297 -20.03 6.01 2.00
C TYR A 297 -21.28 5.55 2.73
N GLY A 298 -21.15 4.93 3.91
CA GLY A 298 -22.28 4.49 4.73
C GLY A 298 -22.75 3.08 4.42
N SER A 299 -21.93 2.27 3.73
CA SER A 299 -22.15 0.83 3.64
C SER A 299 -21.43 0.09 4.76
N ARG A 300 -21.72 -1.19 4.93
CA ARG A 300 -21.08 -2.06 5.93
C ARG A 300 -20.36 -3.22 5.23
N VAL A 301 -19.23 -3.65 5.79
CA VAL A 301 -18.56 -4.88 5.35
C VAL A 301 -18.75 -5.91 6.46
N ALA A 302 -19.34 -7.06 6.15
CA ALA A 302 -19.51 -8.11 7.16
C ALA A 302 -18.15 -8.75 7.49
N GLY A 303 -17.91 -9.03 8.78
CA GLY A 303 -16.64 -9.57 9.27
C GLY A 303 -15.53 -8.55 9.52
N SER A 304 -15.83 -7.23 9.48
CA SER A 304 -14.89 -6.16 9.86
C SER A 304 -15.08 -5.64 11.29
N SER A 305 -16.19 -5.98 11.96
CA SER A 305 -16.48 -5.60 13.36
C SER A 305 -17.23 -6.71 14.13
N PRO A 306 -17.10 -6.81 15.47
CA PRO A 306 -17.86 -7.78 16.28
C PRO A 306 -19.38 -7.65 16.11
N GLU A 307 -19.87 -6.44 15.87
CA GLU A 307 -21.30 -6.12 15.72
C GLU A 307 -21.91 -6.65 14.41
N THR A 308 -21.11 -6.84 13.35
CA THR A 308 -21.62 -7.40 12.08
C THR A 308 -21.87 -8.90 12.16
N VAL A 309 -21.25 -9.61 13.12
CA VAL A 309 -21.50 -11.03 13.36
C VAL A 309 -22.91 -11.25 13.94
N ASN A 310 -23.39 -10.33 14.79
CA ASN A 310 -24.73 -10.42 15.40
C ASN A 310 -25.86 -10.00 14.44
N ALA A 311 -25.59 -9.10 13.48
CA ALA A 311 -26.57 -8.71 12.47
C ALA A 311 -26.76 -9.76 11.35
N CYS A 312 -25.81 -10.70 11.19
CA CYS A 312 -25.92 -11.84 10.28
C CYS A 312 -26.60 -13.07 10.91
N GLY A 313 -27.14 -12.94 12.14
CA GLY A 313 -27.91 -13.98 12.82
C GLY A 313 -29.39 -13.97 12.43
N ALA A 314 -29.70 -14.34 11.18
CA ALA A 314 -30.93 -14.97 10.69
C ALA A 314 -30.87 -14.99 9.15
N ASP A 315 -30.85 -16.18 8.57
CA ASP A 315 -31.08 -16.46 7.14
C ASP A 315 -30.02 -16.06 6.10
N VAL A 316 -28.79 -16.57 6.24
CA VAL A 316 -27.98 -16.89 5.05
C VAL A 316 -27.44 -18.31 5.17
N SER A 317 -28.24 -19.28 4.71
CA SER A 317 -27.78 -20.66 4.49
C SER A 317 -26.70 -20.69 3.41
N PRO A 318 -25.62 -21.46 3.58
CA PRO A 318 -24.59 -21.63 2.55
C PRO A 318 -25.14 -22.56 1.46
N VAL A 319 -25.77 -21.99 0.43
CA VAL A 319 -25.97 -22.71 -0.82
C VAL A 319 -24.75 -22.43 -1.68
N LEU A 320 -23.89 -23.43 -1.85
CA LEU A 320 -23.15 -23.77 -3.08
C LEU A 320 -22.00 -24.74 -2.76
N THR A 321 -22.35 -25.99 -2.45
CA THR A 321 -21.54 -27.16 -2.81
C THR A 321 -22.45 -28.35 -2.99
N ASP A 322 -22.88 -28.64 -4.22
CA ASP A 322 -22.92 -30.03 -4.68
C ASP A 322 -23.00 -30.07 -6.21
N GLY A 323 -22.04 -30.76 -6.79
CA GLY A 323 -21.83 -30.82 -8.22
C GLY A 323 -20.83 -31.91 -8.56
N ARG A 324 -21.13 -33.16 -8.17
CA ARG A 324 -20.52 -34.36 -8.76
C ARG A 324 -21.53 -35.51 -8.88
N THR A 325 -21.85 -35.78 -10.15
CA THR A 325 -22.11 -37.07 -10.79
C THR A 325 -23.34 -37.88 -10.37
N ALA A 326 -24.34 -37.84 -11.24
CA ALA A 326 -25.28 -38.92 -11.48
C ALA A 326 -24.57 -40.19 -11.98
N GLY A 327 -25.08 -41.36 -11.56
CA GLY A 327 -24.65 -42.67 -12.06
C GLY A 327 -25.25 -43.85 -11.30
N SER A 328 -26.37 -44.36 -11.82
CA SER A 328 -26.91 -45.73 -11.71
C SER A 328 -27.20 -46.32 -10.32
N GLN A 329 -28.49 -46.32 -9.95
CA GLN A 329 -29.11 -47.46 -9.27
C GLN A 329 -29.70 -48.38 -10.35
N GLU A 330 -29.30 -49.64 -10.34
CA GLU A 330 -30.11 -50.73 -10.88
C GLU A 330 -30.15 -51.83 -9.82
N SER A 331 -31.36 -52.17 -9.46
CA SER A 331 -31.76 -53.14 -8.46
C SER A 331 -31.48 -54.56 -8.94
N GLU A 332 -30.95 -55.42 -8.07
CA GLU A 332 -31.35 -56.83 -7.98
C GLU A 332 -30.60 -57.50 -6.83
N ARG A 333 -31.36 -58.02 -5.85
CA ARG A 333 -31.15 -59.33 -5.18
C ARG A 333 -32.17 -59.52 -4.06
N ILE A 334 -33.22 -60.25 -4.41
CA ILE A 334 -34.01 -61.07 -3.51
C ILE A 334 -33.26 -62.41 -3.32
N SER A 335 -33.48 -63.05 -2.17
CA SER A 335 -32.94 -64.33 -1.65
C SER A 335 -31.61 -64.17 -0.90
N THR A 336 -31.47 -64.63 0.34
CA THR A 336 -31.83 -65.96 0.86
C THR A 336 -31.83 -65.94 2.40
N LEU A 337 -32.80 -66.64 3.00
CA LEU A 337 -32.73 -67.49 4.20
C LEU A 337 -31.89 -67.05 5.43
N GLY A 338 -32.54 -67.04 6.60
CA GLY A 338 -31.89 -67.09 7.91
C GLY A 338 -32.70 -66.39 8.99
#